data_AF-A0A369J5E4-F1
#
_entry.id   AF-A0A369J5E4-F1
#
_cell.length_a   1.000
_cell.length_b   1.000
_cell.length_c   1.000
_cell.angle_alpha   90.00
_cell.angle_beta   90.00
_cell.angle_gamma   90.00
#
_symmetry.space_group_name_H-M   'P 1'
#
loop_
_entity.id
_entity.type
_entity.pdbx_description
1 polymer ?
#
loop_
_entity_poly.entity_id
_entity_poly.type
_entity_poly.pdbx_seq_one_letter_code
_entity_poly.pdbx_strand_id
1 'polypeptide(L)'
;MVEILKNSYQVHKTCATFPNVDKDQSLYKSYHSFSEEWDLLSLILEMLEEAANAQEQFLSEIDPSVWQILPTYEYFMSQWCNLTNQSDMKPIQHAILLGVKNLEKYYNKSDNSSANILSIYLNSCIKDAYFANRWNFSGQKHAHIVIECIFDKYSAAYAAEQQDYTLHISAPIAPSTPKVDESVTPKDPHAELTEYLSTPLFPMDPSGKTDILK
;
A
#
# COMPACT_ATOMS: atom_id res chain seq x y z
N MET A 1 15.81 25.29 13.07
CA MET A 1 15.42 23.85 13.02
C MET A 1 16.49 22.96 12.37
N VAL A 2 17.77 23.37 12.39
CA VAL A 2 18.92 22.60 11.83
C VAL A 2 19.95 22.26 12.92
N GLU A 3 19.84 22.84 14.11
CA GLU A 3 20.77 22.59 15.23
C GLU A 3 20.41 21.40 16.13
N ILE A 4 19.15 20.96 16.14
CA ILE A 4 18.74 19.80 16.96
C ILE A 4 19.27 18.49 16.34
N LEU A 5 19.54 18.46 15.03
CA LEU A 5 20.11 17.31 14.32
C LEU A 5 21.64 17.23 14.40
N LYS A 6 22.32 18.28 14.88
CA LYS A 6 23.78 18.23 15.10
C LYS A 6 24.16 17.68 16.48
N ASN A 7 23.27 17.78 17.47
CA ASN A 7 23.55 17.36 18.84
C ASN A 7 23.19 15.90 19.19
N SER A 8 22.47 15.16 18.34
CA SER A 8 22.30 13.70 18.52
C SER A 8 23.37 12.86 17.84
N TYR A 9 24.29 13.48 17.09
CA TYR A 9 25.36 12.79 16.35
C TYR A 9 26.70 12.71 17.09
N GLN A 10 26.75 13.07 18.38
CA GLN A 10 27.99 13.17 19.16
C GLN A 10 28.02 12.40 20.49
N VAL A 11 27.14 11.41 20.67
CA VAL A 11 27.29 10.43 21.77
C VAL A 11 27.13 9.04 21.18
N HIS A 12 28.18 8.22 21.33
CA HIS A 12 28.47 6.94 20.65
C HIS A 12 29.09 7.02 19.24
N LYS A 13 30.20 7.78 19.13
CA LYS A 13 31.35 7.30 18.33
C LYS A 13 32.22 6.38 19.19
N THR A 14 31.73 5.19 19.52
CA THR A 14 32.64 4.06 19.65
C THR A 14 32.95 3.65 18.22
N CYS A 15 33.99 4.26 17.67
CA CYS A 15 34.63 3.81 16.44
C CYS A 15 34.94 2.33 16.67
N ALA A 16 34.14 1.44 16.08
CA ALA A 16 34.58 0.08 15.87
C ALA A 16 35.78 0.22 14.94
N THR A 17 36.97 0.28 15.55
CA THR A 17 38.24 0.20 14.85
C THR A 17 38.19 -1.13 14.12
N PHE A 18 37.79 -1.14 12.85
CA PHE A 18 37.86 -2.33 12.04
C PHE A 18 39.33 -2.78 12.10
N PRO A 19 39.63 -3.95 12.68
CA PRO A 19 40.99 -4.41 12.72
C PRO A 19 41.46 -4.51 11.27
N ASN A 20 42.55 -3.81 10.95
CA ASN A 20 43.21 -3.97 9.66
C ASN A 20 43.67 -5.43 9.60
N VAL A 21 42.94 -6.25 8.85
CA VAL A 21 43.16 -7.70 8.82
C VAL A 21 44.44 -7.92 8.04
N ASP A 22 45.54 -8.11 8.77
CA ASP A 22 46.79 -8.59 8.21
C ASP A 22 46.53 -9.92 7.50
N LYS A 23 47.14 -10.10 6.32
CA LYS A 23 46.90 -11.25 5.42
C LYS A 23 47.22 -12.62 6.05
N ASP A 24 47.82 -12.63 7.24
CA ASP A 24 48.33 -13.81 7.93
C ASP A 24 47.58 -14.16 9.24
N GLN A 25 46.51 -13.45 9.61
CA GLN A 25 45.66 -13.88 10.74
C GLN A 25 44.71 -15.01 10.32
N SER A 26 44.59 -16.06 11.15
CA SER A 26 43.57 -17.09 10.96
C SER A 26 42.17 -16.49 11.15
N LEU A 27 41.60 -16.05 10.03
CA LEU A 27 40.57 -15.01 9.86
C LEU A 27 39.23 -15.21 10.62
N TYR A 28 39.06 -16.31 11.35
CA TYR A 28 37.78 -16.68 11.95
C TYR A 28 37.83 -16.97 13.46
N LYS A 29 39.02 -17.12 14.07
CA LYS A 29 39.13 -17.47 15.50
C LYS A 29 38.85 -16.31 16.46
N SER A 30 38.87 -15.07 15.97
CA SER A 30 38.61 -13.86 16.76
C SER A 30 37.13 -13.48 16.82
N TYR A 31 36.26 -14.10 16.00
CA TYR A 31 34.81 -13.95 16.16
C TYR A 31 34.37 -14.81 17.34
N HIS A 32 34.38 -14.21 18.52
CA HIS A 32 33.78 -14.82 19.69
C HIS A 32 32.26 -14.72 19.52
N SER A 33 31.65 -15.83 19.12
CA SER A 33 30.19 -16.01 19.06
C SER A 33 29.60 -15.83 20.45
N PHE A 34 29.19 -14.62 20.80
CA PHE A 34 28.60 -14.33 22.10
C PHE A 34 27.11 -14.67 22.06
N SER A 35 26.63 -15.45 23.04
CA SER A 35 25.24 -15.93 23.07
C SER A 35 24.22 -14.79 22.92
N GLU A 36 24.51 -13.63 23.53
CA GLU A 36 23.62 -12.46 23.49
C GLU A 36 23.48 -11.85 22.08
N GLU A 37 24.50 -11.98 21.22
CA GLU A 37 24.40 -11.51 19.82
C GLU A 37 23.45 -12.40 19.00
N TRP A 38 23.42 -13.70 19.28
CA TRP A 38 22.48 -14.64 18.65
C TRP A 38 21.06 -14.46 19.14
N ASP A 39 20.89 -14.15 20.43
CA ASP A 39 19.58 -13.80 20.99
C ASP A 39 19.04 -12.52 20.32
N LEU A 40 19.89 -11.49 20.17
CA LEU A 40 19.53 -10.27 19.46
C LEU A 40 19.20 -10.55 17.97
N LEU A 41 20.00 -11.37 17.30
CA LEU A 41 19.75 -11.75 15.91
C LEU A 41 18.42 -12.48 15.76
N SER A 42 18.06 -13.34 16.72
CA SER A 42 16.79 -14.06 16.71
C SER A 42 15.61 -13.09 16.80
N LEU A 43 15.69 -12.06 17.66
CA LEU A 43 14.67 -11.00 17.73
C LEU A 43 14.56 -10.20 16.43
N ILE A 44 15.70 -9.91 15.78
CA ILE A 44 15.70 -9.23 14.47
C ILE A 44 15.04 -10.09 13.40
N LEU A 45 15.32 -11.40 13.38
CA LEU A 45 14.71 -12.32 12.42
C LEU A 45 13.20 -12.40 12.60
N GLU A 46 12.71 -12.47 13.83
CA GLU A 46 11.27 -12.46 14.13
C GLU A 46 10.61 -11.16 13.64
N MET A 47 11.23 -10.00 13.88
CA MET A 47 10.73 -8.73 13.35
C MET A 47 10.71 -8.69 11.81
N LEU A 48 11.73 -9.26 11.16
CA LEU A 48 11.83 -9.32 9.70
C LEU A 48 10.86 -10.31 9.06
N GLU A 49 10.41 -11.33 9.80
CA GLU A 49 9.40 -12.27 9.33
C GLU A 49 8.09 -11.56 8.98
N GLU A 50 7.64 -10.60 9.79
CA GLU A 50 6.47 -9.76 9.47
C GLU A 50 6.65 -8.96 8.17
N ALA A 51 7.88 -8.48 7.91
CA ALA A 51 8.19 -7.78 6.67
C ALA A 51 8.17 -8.72 5.46
N ALA A 52 8.68 -9.94 5.63
CA ALA A 52 8.66 -10.97 4.61
C ALA A 52 7.21 -11.39 4.28
N ASN A 53 6.37 -11.59 5.30
CA ASN A 53 4.95 -11.92 5.15
C ASN A 53 4.21 -10.83 4.38
N ALA A 54 4.43 -9.55 4.71
CA ALA A 54 3.84 -8.43 3.98
C ALA A 54 4.30 -8.37 2.51
N GLN A 55 5.58 -8.67 2.25
CA GLN A 55 6.10 -8.70 0.89
C GLN A 55 5.56 -9.88 0.07
N GLU A 56 5.41 -11.06 0.68
CA GLU A 56 4.92 -12.27 0.01
C GLU A 56 3.50 -12.09 -0.51
N GLN A 57 2.65 -11.31 0.18
CA GLN A 57 1.30 -10.96 -0.28
C GLN A 57 1.32 -10.36 -1.69
N PHE A 58 2.27 -9.47 -1.99
CA PHE A 58 2.39 -8.85 -3.31
C PHE A 58 3.04 -9.74 -4.37
N LEU A 59 3.87 -10.70 -3.96
CA LEU A 59 4.59 -11.58 -4.87
C LEU A 59 3.79 -12.81 -5.30
N SER A 60 2.81 -13.21 -4.49
CA SER A 60 1.98 -14.39 -4.71
C SER A 60 0.70 -14.10 -5.50
N GLU A 61 0.48 -12.85 -5.91
CA GLU A 61 -0.79 -12.44 -6.50
C GLU A 61 -0.88 -12.71 -8.01
N ILE A 62 -1.95 -13.40 -8.41
CA ILE A 62 -2.37 -13.59 -9.80
C ILE A 62 -3.27 -12.41 -10.26
N ASP A 63 -3.88 -11.74 -9.28
CA ASP A 63 -4.87 -10.68 -9.42
C ASP A 63 -4.28 -9.28 -9.13
N PRO A 64 -5.00 -8.19 -9.42
CA PRO A 64 -4.50 -6.83 -9.21
C PRO A 64 -4.19 -6.55 -7.72
N SER A 65 -2.93 -6.23 -7.41
CA SER A 65 -2.43 -6.10 -6.03
C SER A 65 -2.46 -4.69 -5.45
N VAL A 66 -2.70 -3.68 -6.29
CA VAL A 66 -2.55 -2.26 -5.89
C VAL A 66 -3.52 -1.88 -4.77
N TRP A 67 -4.72 -2.46 -4.74
CA TRP A 67 -5.71 -2.19 -3.68
C TRP A 67 -5.25 -2.69 -2.30
N GLN A 68 -4.32 -3.65 -2.25
CA GLN A 68 -3.80 -4.19 -1.00
C GLN A 68 -2.77 -3.26 -0.32
N ILE A 69 -2.19 -2.31 -1.05
CA ILE A 69 -1.08 -1.48 -0.57
C ILE A 69 -1.40 -0.80 0.78
N LEU A 70 -2.54 -0.10 0.87
CA LEU A 70 -2.93 0.60 2.10
C LEU A 70 -3.29 -0.39 3.23
N PRO A 71 -4.15 -1.41 3.01
CA PRO A 71 -4.39 -2.47 4.00
C PRO A 71 -3.11 -3.12 4.53
N THR A 72 -2.16 -3.47 3.66
CA THR A 72 -0.92 -4.16 4.05
C THR A 72 -0.02 -3.25 4.87
N TYR A 73 0.07 -1.94 4.55
CA TYR A 73 0.78 -0.99 5.41
C TYR A 73 0.16 -0.91 6.81
N GLU A 74 -1.17 -0.81 6.91
CA GLU A 74 -1.88 -0.74 8.19
C GLU A 74 -1.66 -2.00 9.03
N TYR A 75 -1.79 -3.17 8.40
CA TYR A 75 -1.51 -4.45 9.02
C TYR A 75 -0.05 -4.52 9.51
N PHE A 76 0.91 -4.21 8.63
CA PHE A 76 2.33 -4.32 8.93
C PHE A 76 2.76 -3.40 10.08
N MET A 77 2.32 -2.13 10.06
CA MET A 77 2.55 -1.20 11.16
C MET A 77 1.91 -1.69 12.46
N SER A 78 0.71 -2.28 12.41
CA SER A 78 0.06 -2.85 13.59
C SER A 78 0.85 -4.04 14.16
N GLN A 79 1.35 -4.94 13.32
CA GLN A 79 2.14 -6.09 13.80
C GLN A 79 3.43 -5.63 14.47
N TRP A 80 4.14 -4.69 13.85
CA TRP A 80 5.33 -4.11 14.47
C TRP A 80 5.03 -3.39 15.78
N CYS A 81 3.94 -2.63 15.87
CA CYS A 81 3.50 -2.07 17.15
C CYS A 81 3.18 -3.16 18.19
N ASN A 82 2.56 -4.26 17.79
CA ASN A 82 2.28 -5.39 18.69
C ASN A 82 3.56 -6.05 19.20
N LEU A 83 4.57 -6.24 18.34
CA LEU A 83 5.89 -6.73 18.75
C LEU A 83 6.50 -5.85 19.84
N THR A 84 6.36 -4.52 19.74
CA THR A 84 6.89 -3.61 20.78
C THR A 84 6.26 -3.77 22.17
N ASN A 85 5.11 -4.42 22.27
CA ASN A 85 4.45 -4.69 23.55
C ASN A 85 4.98 -5.96 24.24
N GLN A 86 5.72 -6.81 23.51
CA GLN A 86 6.29 -8.03 24.05
C GLN A 86 7.55 -7.71 24.88
N SER A 87 7.75 -8.44 26.00
CA SER A 87 8.81 -8.09 26.95
C SER A 87 10.22 -8.49 26.48
N ASP A 88 10.32 -9.49 25.62
CA ASP A 88 11.51 -9.97 24.92
C ASP A 88 12.00 -9.01 23.83
N MET A 89 11.09 -8.27 23.19
CA MET A 89 11.38 -7.29 22.15
C MET A 89 11.98 -5.97 22.67
N LYS A 90 12.06 -5.78 23.99
CA LYS A 90 12.63 -4.56 24.62
C LYS A 90 14.00 -4.14 24.05
N PRO A 91 14.96 -5.04 23.78
CA PRO A 91 16.28 -4.67 23.24
C PRO A 91 16.20 -3.97 21.87
N ILE A 92 15.21 -4.32 21.04
CA ILE A 92 15.05 -3.77 19.70
C ILE A 92 13.84 -2.85 19.55
N GLN A 93 13.06 -2.64 20.61
CA GLN A 93 11.84 -1.83 20.62
C GLN A 93 12.04 -0.45 19.97
N HIS A 94 13.13 0.23 20.31
CA HIS A 94 13.43 1.54 19.73
C HIS A 94 13.61 1.48 18.20
N ALA A 95 14.29 0.44 17.70
CA ALA A 95 14.50 0.24 16.27
C ALA A 95 13.17 -0.06 15.55
N ILE A 96 12.31 -0.88 16.15
CA ILE A 96 10.97 -1.19 15.61
C ILE A 96 10.14 0.10 15.48
N LEU A 97 10.10 0.94 16.52
CA LEU A 97 9.35 2.20 16.49
C LEU A 97 9.88 3.18 15.42
N LEU A 98 11.20 3.23 15.22
CA LEU A 98 11.80 3.99 14.11
C LEU A 98 11.37 3.43 12.76
N GLY A 99 11.30 2.11 12.64
CA GLY A 99 10.77 1.40 11.47
C GLY A 99 9.33 1.78 11.17
N VAL A 100 8.44 1.71 12.17
CA VAL A 100 7.02 2.10 12.04
C VAL A 100 6.89 3.55 11.58
N LYS A 101 7.64 4.48 12.19
CA LYS A 101 7.66 5.89 11.77
C LYS A 101 8.12 6.07 10.32
N ASN A 102 9.05 5.24 9.85
CA ASN A 102 9.46 5.26 8.46
C ASN A 102 8.37 4.71 7.53
N LEU A 103 7.67 3.65 7.92
CA LEU A 103 6.53 3.11 7.16
C LEU A 103 5.39 4.13 7.06
N GLU A 104 5.09 4.86 8.13
CA GLU A 104 4.07 5.91 8.15
C GLU A 104 4.32 6.98 7.08
N LYS A 105 5.59 7.33 6.83
CA LYS A 105 5.95 8.25 5.74
C LYS A 105 5.56 7.72 4.35
N TYR A 106 5.67 6.42 4.12
CA TYR A 106 5.27 5.81 2.85
C TYR A 106 3.76 5.59 2.77
N TYR A 107 3.12 5.23 3.89
CA TYR A 107 1.67 5.21 4.00
C TYR A 107 1.06 6.57 3.64
N ASN A 108 1.57 7.67 4.23
CA ASN A 108 1.14 9.05 3.96
C ASN A 108 1.41 9.53 2.51
N LYS A 109 2.20 8.80 1.73
CA LYS A 109 2.33 9.06 0.29
C LYS A 109 1.31 8.24 -0.50
N SER A 110 1.06 7.03 -0.04
CA SER A 110 0.12 6.09 -0.66
C SER A 110 -1.32 6.53 -0.46
N ASP A 111 -1.68 7.08 0.70
CA ASP A 111 -3.04 7.55 1.01
C ASP A 111 -3.43 8.81 0.22
N ASN A 112 -2.46 9.62 -0.20
CA ASN A 112 -2.64 10.78 -1.06
C ASN A 112 -2.58 10.42 -2.57
N SER A 113 -2.30 9.17 -2.91
CA SER A 113 -2.23 8.71 -4.30
C SER A 113 -3.61 8.35 -4.82
N SER A 114 -4.06 9.06 -5.87
CA SER A 114 -5.32 8.78 -6.53
C SER A 114 -5.41 7.35 -7.08
N ALA A 115 -4.29 6.76 -7.50
CA ALA A 115 -4.24 5.39 -8.01
C ALA A 115 -4.56 4.36 -6.91
N ASN A 116 -4.03 4.55 -5.69
CA ASN A 116 -4.31 3.65 -4.57
C ASN A 116 -5.77 3.79 -4.14
N ILE A 117 -6.26 5.02 -3.98
CA ILE A 117 -7.67 5.28 -3.63
C ILE A 117 -8.60 4.64 -4.68
N LEU A 118 -8.34 4.91 -5.97
CA LEU A 118 -9.13 4.35 -7.07
C LEU A 118 -9.12 2.82 -7.07
N SER A 119 -7.95 2.19 -6.88
CA SER A 119 -7.84 0.74 -6.87
C SER A 119 -8.71 0.07 -5.81
N ILE A 120 -8.81 0.67 -4.62
CA ILE A 120 -9.68 0.18 -3.54
C ILE A 120 -11.15 0.38 -3.90
N TYR A 121 -11.52 1.55 -4.43
CA TYR A 121 -12.88 1.82 -4.87
C TYR A 121 -13.35 0.86 -5.95
N LEU A 122 -12.49 0.52 -6.91
CA LEU A 122 -12.80 -0.40 -8.01
C LEU A 122 -12.87 -1.86 -7.56
N ASN A 123 -12.33 -2.20 -6.39
CA ASN A 123 -12.43 -3.54 -5.85
C ASN A 123 -13.85 -3.79 -5.32
N SER A 124 -14.59 -4.64 -6.02
CA SER A 124 -16.01 -4.90 -5.76
C SER A 124 -16.30 -5.62 -4.43
N CYS A 125 -15.28 -6.17 -3.77
CA CYS A 125 -15.39 -6.81 -2.47
C CYS A 125 -15.30 -5.82 -1.29
N ILE A 126 -14.68 -4.64 -1.48
CA ILE A 126 -14.42 -3.70 -0.38
C ILE A 126 -14.90 -2.27 -0.65
N LYS A 127 -14.75 -1.76 -1.88
CA LYS A 127 -15.18 -0.43 -2.33
C LYS A 127 -14.93 0.68 -1.29
N ASP A 128 -15.94 1.49 -1.02
CA ASP A 128 -15.94 2.59 -0.04
C ASP A 128 -16.01 2.09 1.41
N ALA A 129 -16.46 0.86 1.65
CA ALA A 129 -16.53 0.27 2.98
C ALA A 129 -15.15 0.19 3.66
N TYR A 130 -14.07 0.04 2.89
CA TYR A 130 -12.71 0.16 3.42
C TYR A 130 -12.49 1.51 4.13
N PHE A 131 -12.75 2.61 3.43
CA PHE A 131 -12.54 3.96 3.96
C PHE A 131 -13.51 4.27 5.11
N ALA A 132 -14.76 3.80 5.02
CA ALA A 132 -15.74 3.96 6.09
C ALA A 132 -15.27 3.36 7.42
N ASN A 133 -14.58 2.21 7.35
CA ASN A 133 -14.13 1.47 8.52
C ASN A 133 -12.73 1.86 9.01
N ARG A 134 -11.83 2.25 8.09
CA ARG A 134 -10.42 2.49 8.41
C ARG A 134 -10.07 3.97 8.59
N TRP A 135 -10.77 4.86 7.88
CA TRP A 135 -10.42 6.29 7.86
C TRP A 135 -11.41 7.11 8.66
N ASN A 136 -10.95 8.26 9.16
CA ASN A 136 -11.83 9.25 9.77
C ASN A 136 -12.67 9.98 8.71
N PHE A 137 -13.67 10.75 9.16
CA PHE A 137 -14.57 11.48 8.26
C PHE A 137 -13.86 12.39 7.25
N SER A 138 -12.77 13.06 7.65
CA SER A 138 -12.00 13.91 6.74
C SER A 138 -11.32 13.09 5.64
N GLY A 139 -10.73 11.95 6.00
CA GLY A 139 -10.12 11.02 5.05
C GLY A 139 -11.16 10.43 4.10
N GLN A 140 -12.30 9.97 4.62
CA GLN A 140 -13.41 9.44 3.80
C GLN A 140 -13.87 10.46 2.77
N LYS A 141 -14.08 11.72 3.21
CA LYS A 141 -14.45 12.82 2.31
C LYS A 141 -13.38 13.09 1.25
N HIS A 142 -12.10 13.06 1.64
CA HIS A 142 -11.00 13.21 0.70
C HIS A 142 -11.03 12.11 -0.38
N ALA A 143 -11.15 10.84 0.03
CA ALA A 143 -11.21 9.70 -0.88
C ALA A 143 -12.39 9.82 -1.86
N HIS A 144 -13.56 10.21 -1.36
CA HIS A 144 -14.74 10.42 -2.20
C HIS A 144 -14.52 11.51 -3.26
N ILE A 145 -13.99 12.67 -2.86
CA ILE A 145 -13.67 13.77 -3.79
C ILE A 145 -12.68 13.33 -4.87
N VAL A 146 -11.66 12.55 -4.49
CA VAL A 146 -10.67 12.04 -5.44
C VAL A 146 -11.33 11.17 -6.51
N ILE A 147 -12.27 10.29 -6.12
CA ILE A 147 -12.98 9.42 -7.04
C ILE A 147 -13.90 10.22 -7.97
N GLU A 148 -14.68 11.16 -7.44
CA GLU A 148 -15.52 12.04 -8.26
C GLU A 148 -14.67 12.76 -9.33
N CYS A 149 -13.55 13.35 -8.92
CA CYS A 149 -12.63 14.03 -9.83
C CYS A 149 -12.04 13.11 -10.91
N ILE A 150 -11.83 11.82 -10.62
CA ILE A 150 -11.33 10.84 -11.60
C ILE A 150 -12.44 10.47 -12.58
N PHE A 151 -13.66 10.24 -12.09
CA PHE A 151 -14.82 9.92 -12.91
C PHE A 151 -15.19 11.07 -13.86
N ASP A 152 -15.10 12.32 -13.40
CA ASP A 152 -15.27 13.51 -14.25
C ASP A 152 -14.25 13.55 -15.38
N LYS A 153 -12.98 13.27 -15.08
CA LYS A 153 -11.92 13.23 -16.10
C LYS A 153 -12.14 12.11 -17.09
N TYR A 154 -12.53 10.93 -16.61
CA TYR A 154 -12.80 9.76 -17.44
C TYR A 154 -13.99 10.00 -18.37
N SER A 155 -15.11 10.48 -17.83
CA SER A 155 -16.32 10.76 -18.62
C SER A 155 -16.08 11.83 -19.70
N ALA A 156 -15.34 12.89 -19.38
CA ALA A 156 -14.96 13.91 -20.36
C ALA A 156 -14.06 13.34 -21.48
N ALA A 157 -13.06 12.52 -21.13
CA ALA A 157 -12.19 11.87 -22.10
C ALA A 157 -12.98 10.89 -23.00
N TYR A 158 -13.85 10.08 -22.40
CA TYR A 158 -14.70 9.14 -23.11
C TYR A 158 -15.65 9.84 -24.09
N ALA A 159 -16.27 10.95 -23.67
CA ALA A 159 -17.13 11.74 -24.55
C ALA A 159 -16.37 12.37 -25.73
N ALA A 160 -15.13 12.82 -25.52
CA ALA A 160 -14.28 13.35 -26.58
C ALA A 160 -13.88 12.28 -27.61
N GLU A 161 -13.49 11.08 -27.14
CA GLU A 161 -13.16 9.95 -28.02
C GLU A 161 -14.34 9.56 -28.92
N GLN A 162 -15.55 9.50 -28.35
CA GLN A 162 -16.75 9.17 -29.12
C GLN A 162 -17.07 10.21 -30.22
N GLN A 163 -16.76 11.49 -30.00
CA GLN A 163 -16.92 12.53 -31.02
C GLN A 163 -15.93 12.36 -32.19
N ASP A 164 -14.68 11.97 -31.91
CA ASP A 164 -13.66 11.72 -32.94
C ASP A 164 -14.00 10.53 -33.85
N TYR A 165 -14.55 9.44 -33.29
CA TYR A 165 -15.05 8.31 -34.10
C TYR A 165 -16.23 8.70 -35.00
N THR A 166 -17.09 9.61 -34.54
CA THR A 166 -18.26 10.06 -35.31
C THR A 166 -17.86 10.92 -36.53
N LEU A 167 -16.76 11.67 -36.43
CA LEU A 167 -16.22 12.46 -37.54
C LEU A 167 -15.51 11.60 -38.59
N HIS A 168 -14.93 10.46 -38.19
CA HIS A 168 -14.15 9.59 -39.08
C HIS A 168 -15.00 8.64 -39.96
N ILE A 169 -16.29 8.45 -39.66
CA ILE A 169 -17.23 7.60 -40.42
C ILE A 169 -18.09 8.43 -41.42
N SER A 170 -17.63 9.62 -41.83
CA SER A 170 -18.31 10.42 -42.87
C SER A 170 -18.00 10.01 -44.32
N ALA A 171 -17.35 8.85 -44.55
CA ALA A 171 -17.21 8.25 -45.88
C ALA A 171 -18.28 7.15 -46.08
N PRO A 172 -18.95 7.07 -47.25
CA PRO A 172 -20.05 6.14 -47.44
C PRO A 172 -19.52 4.71 -47.55
N ILE A 173 -19.72 3.91 -46.51
CA ILE A 173 -19.54 2.46 -46.57
C ILE A 173 -20.91 1.80 -46.48
N ALA A 174 -21.13 0.84 -47.38
CA ALA A 174 -22.35 0.08 -47.59
C ALA A 174 -22.95 -0.55 -46.31
N PRO A 175 -24.27 -0.79 -46.25
CA PRO A 175 -24.97 -1.13 -45.02
C PRO A 175 -24.65 -2.57 -44.59
N SER A 176 -23.85 -2.70 -43.53
CA SER A 176 -23.79 -3.90 -42.72
C SER A 176 -24.05 -3.44 -41.28
N THR A 177 -25.27 -3.65 -40.80
CA THR A 177 -25.72 -3.29 -39.46
C THR A 177 -25.05 -4.16 -38.39
N PRO A 178 -24.37 -3.59 -37.40
CA PRO A 178 -24.53 -3.97 -36.00
C PRO A 178 -25.63 -3.11 -35.39
N LYS A 179 -26.56 -3.71 -34.65
CA LYS A 179 -27.53 -2.97 -33.85
C LYS A 179 -26.78 -2.19 -32.76
N VAL A 180 -26.50 -0.93 -33.03
CA VAL A 180 -26.18 0.05 -31.99
C VAL A 180 -27.51 0.39 -31.34
N ASP A 181 -27.63 0.09 -30.05
CA ASP A 181 -28.81 0.45 -29.25
C ASP A 181 -28.79 1.98 -29.06
N GLU A 182 -29.54 2.65 -29.94
CA GLU A 182 -29.65 4.11 -30.06
C GLU A 182 -30.54 4.65 -28.91
N SER A 183 -30.06 4.60 -27.67
CA SER A 183 -30.71 5.31 -26.55
C SER A 183 -29.80 5.67 -25.36
N VAL A 184 -28.47 5.66 -25.53
CA VAL A 184 -27.57 6.09 -24.46
C VAL A 184 -27.54 7.61 -24.43
N THR A 185 -28.50 8.19 -23.72
CA THR A 185 -28.32 9.52 -23.12
C THR A 185 -27.04 9.47 -22.29
N PRO A 186 -26.16 10.50 -22.33
CA PRO A 186 -24.99 10.53 -21.48
C PRO A 186 -25.46 10.38 -20.02
N LYS A 187 -25.22 9.21 -19.44
CA LYS A 187 -25.54 8.99 -18.04
C LYS A 187 -24.63 9.90 -17.24
N ASP A 188 -25.23 10.58 -16.26
CA ASP A 188 -24.49 11.42 -15.33
C ASP A 188 -23.41 10.55 -14.63
N PRO A 189 -22.10 10.89 -14.77
CA PRO A 189 -21.03 10.07 -14.22
C PRO A 189 -21.14 9.88 -12.70
N HIS A 190 -21.70 10.87 -11.99
CA HIS A 190 -21.94 10.73 -10.55
C HIS A 190 -23.07 9.75 -10.23
N ALA A 191 -24.08 9.67 -11.09
CA ALA A 191 -25.16 8.69 -10.94
C ALA A 191 -24.64 7.26 -11.15
N GLU A 192 -23.76 7.03 -12.13
CA GLU A 192 -23.12 5.72 -12.35
C GLU A 192 -22.23 5.31 -11.17
N LEU A 193 -21.42 6.24 -10.66
CA LEU A 193 -20.61 5.99 -9.46
C LEU A 193 -21.50 5.63 -8.26
N THR A 194 -22.57 6.38 -8.05
CA THR A 194 -23.52 6.13 -6.96
C THR A 194 -24.20 4.76 -7.09
N GLU A 195 -24.60 4.39 -8.31
CA GLU A 195 -25.15 3.07 -8.62
C GLU A 195 -24.14 1.97 -8.30
N TYR A 196 -22.90 2.10 -8.77
CA TYR A 196 -21.82 1.16 -8.50
C TYR A 196 -21.56 0.98 -7.00
N LEU A 197 -21.47 2.07 -6.24
CA LEU A 197 -21.25 2.02 -4.79
C LEU A 197 -22.44 1.40 -4.04
N SER A 198 -23.65 1.56 -4.56
CA SER A 198 -24.86 0.97 -3.97
C SER A 198 -25.00 -0.53 -4.22
N THR A 199 -24.27 -1.10 -5.19
CA THR A 199 -24.33 -2.55 -5.44
C THR A 199 -23.69 -3.34 -4.27
N PRO A 200 -24.30 -4.46 -3.84
CA PRO A 200 -23.76 -5.29 -2.76
C PRO A 200 -22.31 -5.71 -3.01
N LEU A 201 -21.54 -5.82 -1.93
CA LEU A 201 -20.17 -6.32 -2.01
C LEU A 201 -20.16 -7.78 -2.45
N PHE A 202 -19.22 -8.14 -3.31
CA PHE A 202 -19.02 -9.53 -3.69
C PHE A 202 -18.46 -10.31 -2.49
N PRO A 203 -18.94 -11.54 -2.23
CA PRO A 203 -18.36 -12.38 -1.19
C PRO A 203 -16.91 -12.72 -1.56
N MET A 204 -15.99 -12.43 -0.66
CA MET A 204 -14.59 -12.82 -0.78
C MET A 204 -14.49 -14.34 -0.55
N ASP A 205 -13.83 -15.08 -1.45
CA ASP A 205 -13.64 -16.53 -1.27
C ASP A 205 -12.76 -16.77 -0.03
N PRO A 206 -13.28 -17.45 1.02
CA PRO A 206 -12.50 -17.72 2.23
C PRO A 206 -11.35 -18.71 2.00
N SER A 207 -11.20 -19.30 0.82
CA SER A 207 -10.10 -20.21 0.48
C SER A 207 -8.74 -19.50 0.26
N GLY A 208 -8.72 -18.18 0.09
CA GLY A 208 -7.49 -17.38 0.03
C GLY A 208 -7.20 -16.80 1.41
N LYS A 209 -6.17 -17.31 2.10
CA LYS A 209 -5.69 -16.85 3.42
C LYS A 209 -5.62 -15.32 3.49
N THR A 210 -6.68 -14.67 3.96
CA THR A 210 -6.73 -13.23 4.21
C THR A 210 -7.49 -12.99 5.52
N ASP A 211 -6.87 -13.41 6.61
CA ASP A 211 -7.19 -12.91 7.95
C ASP A 211 -6.64 -11.47 8.08
N ILE A 212 -7.30 -10.48 7.43
CA ILE A 212 -6.95 -9.05 7.58
C ILE A 212 -8.16 -8.21 8.06
N LEU A 213 -9.27 -8.85 8.45
CA LEU A 213 -10.44 -8.18 9.02
C LEU A 213 -10.88 -8.77 10.37
N LYS A 214 -9.93 -9.00 11.28
CA LYS A 214 -10.21 -9.18 12.71
C LYS A 214 -9.33 -8.27 13.54
#